data_AF-A0A925G550-F1
#
_entry.id   AF-A0A925G550-F1
#
_cell.length_a   1.000
_cell.length_b   1.000
_cell.length_c   1.000
_cell.angle_alpha   90.00
_cell.angle_beta   90.00
_cell.angle_gamma   90.00
#
_symmetry.space_group_name_H-M   'P 1'
#
loop_
_entity.id
_entity.type
_entity.pdbx_description
1 polymer ?
#
loop_
_entity_poly.entity_id
_entity_poly.type
_entity_poly.pdbx_seq_one_letter_code
_entity_poly.pdbx_strand_id
1 'polypeptide(L)' 'MLSYLRPTLEEHDEWKEISALVHETLARGNGAKRQREAYHQNQRYEDVVDLIVAETAQGLGASNKAKN' A
#
# COMPACT_ATOMS: atom_id res chain seq x y z
N MET A 1 7.50 -6.79 -15.46
CA MET A 1 6.28 -7.52 -15.04
C MET A 1 5.01 -6.85 -15.57
N LEU A 2 4.83 -5.53 -15.46
CA LEU A 2 3.64 -4.83 -15.98
C LEU A 2 3.61 -4.61 -17.50
N SER A 3 4.64 -5.02 -18.25
CA SER A 3 4.82 -4.66 -19.66
C SER A 3 3.65 -5.07 -20.57
N TYR A 4 2.98 -6.19 -20.25
CA TYR A 4 1.83 -6.67 -21.03
C TYR A 4 0.54 -5.88 -20.76
N LEU A 5 0.45 -5.17 -19.62
CA LEU A 5 -0.68 -4.31 -19.28
C LEU A 5 -0.51 -2.88 -19.79
N ARG A 6 0.69 -2.52 -20.25
CA ARG A 6 1.03 -1.15 -20.61
C ARG A 6 0.06 -0.51 -21.61
N PRO A 7 -0.34 -1.16 -22.73
CA PRO A 7 -1.26 -0.55 -23.68
C PRO A 7 -2.61 -0.16 -23.06
N THR A 8 -3.22 -1.07 -22.29
CA THR A 8 -4.51 -0.83 -21.62
C THR A 8 -4.39 0.24 -20.54
N LEU A 9 -3.30 0.22 -19.77
CA LEU A 9 -3.08 1.22 -18.73
C LEU A 9 -2.77 2.62 -19.28
N GLU A 10 -2.12 2.71 -20.45
CA GLU A 10 -1.92 3.99 -21.16
C GLU A 10 -3.23 4.48 -21.78
N GLU A 11 -4.08 3.60 -22.31
CA GLU A 11 -5.42 3.94 -22.82
C GLU A 11 -6.33 4.57 -21.76
N HIS A 12 -6.18 4.18 -20.50
CA HIS A 12 -6.95 4.70 -19.36
C HIS A 12 -6.20 5.77 -18.54
N ASP A 13 -5.03 6.24 -18.98
CA ASP A 13 -4.16 7.17 -18.22
C ASP A 13 -3.70 6.66 -16.82
N GLU A 14 -3.83 5.37 -16.55
CA GLU A 14 -3.53 4.73 -15.26
C GLU A 14 -2.07 4.26 -15.15
N TRP A 15 -1.33 4.19 -16.27
CA TRP A 15 0.02 3.62 -16.31
C TRP A 15 0.95 4.22 -15.27
N LYS A 16 0.98 5.55 -15.16
CA LYS A 16 1.87 6.25 -14.23
C LYS A 16 1.55 5.89 -12.78
N GLU A 17 0.28 5.86 -12.42
CA GLU A 17 -0.16 5.59 -11.05
C GLU A 17 0.10 4.12 -10.68
N ILE A 18 -0.39 3.19 -11.50
CA ILE A 18 -0.29 1.75 -11.19
C ILE A 18 1.16 1.27 -11.22
N SER A 19 1.98 1.76 -12.16
CA SER A 19 3.40 1.40 -12.19
C SER A 19 4.15 1.91 -10.96
N ALA A 20 3.84 3.13 -10.49
CA ALA A 20 4.42 3.69 -9.27
C ALA A 20 4.00 2.88 -8.03
N LEU A 21 2.71 2.58 -7.86
CA LEU A 21 2.20 1.79 -6.74
C LEU A 21 2.82 0.40 -6.66
N VAL A 22 2.98 -0.27 -7.81
CA VAL A 22 3.62 -1.59 -7.88
C VAL A 22 5.11 -1.48 -7.53
N HIS A 23 5.82 -0.49 -8.08
CA HIS A 23 7.24 -0.29 -7.77
C HIS A 23 7.46 -0.02 -6.28
N GLU A 24 6.65 0.86 -5.70
CA GLU A 24 6.70 1.20 -4.29
C GLU A 24 6.42 -0.04 -3.42
N THR A 25 5.38 -0.82 -3.75
CA THR A 25 5.04 -2.04 -3.01
C THR A 25 6.15 -3.08 -3.07
N LEU A 26 6.86 -3.21 -4.19
CA LEU A 26 8.00 -4.12 -4.31
C LEU A 26 9.21 -3.63 -3.49
N ALA A 27 9.47 -2.31 -3.47
CA ALA A 27 10.59 -1.74 -2.73
C ALA A 27 10.38 -1.78 -1.21
N ARG A 28 9.20 -1.36 -0.73
CA ARG A 28 8.91 -1.28 0.71
C ARG A 28 8.31 -2.56 1.29
N GLY A 29 7.73 -3.40 0.44
CA GLY A 29 6.96 -4.58 0.84
C GLY A 29 5.48 -4.29 1.10
N ASN A 30 4.67 -5.35 1.01
CA ASN A 30 3.22 -5.27 1.17
C ASN A 30 2.78 -5.20 2.64
N GLY A 31 1.47 -5.05 2.87
CA GLY A 31 0.88 -5.02 4.22
C GLY A 31 1.22 -6.26 5.03
N ALA A 32 1.20 -7.46 4.43
CA ALA A 32 1.54 -8.69 5.13
C ALA A 32 3.01 -8.74 5.60
N LYS A 33 3.95 -8.12 4.87
CA LYS A 33 5.34 -7.98 5.34
C LYS A 33 5.38 -7.11 6.60
N ARG A 34 4.76 -5.93 6.57
CA ARG A 34 4.73 -4.99 7.70
C ARG A 34 4.00 -5.57 8.91
N GLN A 35 2.91 -6.30 8.70
CA GLN A 35 2.17 -6.99 9.76
C GLN A 35 3.03 -8.08 10.43
N ARG A 36 3.79 -8.86 9.65
CA ARG A 36 4.74 -9.84 10.23
C ARG A 36 5.84 -9.13 11.02
N GLU A 37 6.40 -8.05 10.49
CA GLU A 37 7.41 -7.24 11.18
C GLU A 37 6.87 -6.70 12.52
N ALA A 38 5.64 -6.17 12.55
CA ALA A 38 5.00 -5.72 13.78
C ALA A 38 4.80 -6.86 14.79
N TYR A 39 4.32 -8.02 14.33
CA TYR A 39 4.21 -9.20 15.20
C TYR A 39 5.57 -9.62 15.77
N HIS A 40 6.64 -9.60 14.97
CA HIS A 40 7.96 -10.03 15.40
C HIS A 40 8.62 -9.09 16.43
N GLN A 41 8.11 -7.88 16.62
CA GLN A 41 8.67 -6.96 17.64
C GLN A 41 8.45 -7.46 19.06
N ASN A 42 7.22 -7.89 19.41
CA ASN A 42 6.90 -8.37 20.77
C ASN A 42 6.17 -9.72 20.79
N GLN A 43 5.98 -10.39 19.65
CA GLN A 43 5.21 -11.63 19.48
C GLN A 43 3.74 -11.50 19.91
N ARG A 44 3.16 -10.31 19.72
CA ARG A 44 1.81 -9.95 20.13
C ARG A 44 0.95 -9.61 18.93
N TYR A 45 -0.26 -10.16 18.89
CA TYR A 45 -1.22 -9.84 17.83
C TYR A 45 -1.78 -8.42 17.98
N GLU A 46 -1.78 -7.86 19.19
CA GLU A 46 -2.22 -6.48 19.43
C GLU A 46 -1.37 -5.48 18.64
N ASP A 47 -0.06 -5.69 18.52
CA ASP A 47 0.82 -4.80 17.76
C ASP A 47 0.46 -4.78 16.26
N VAL A 48 -0.07 -5.89 15.73
CA VAL A 48 -0.57 -5.99 14.35
C VAL A 48 -1.89 -5.23 14.21
N VAL A 49 -2.78 -5.34 15.20
CA VAL A 49 -4.06 -4.61 15.21
C VAL A 49 -3.81 -3.11 15.31
N ASP A 50 -2.92 -2.68 16.20
CA ASP A 50 -2.54 -1.28 16.37
C ASP A 50 -1.98 -0.70 15.06
N LEU A 51 -1.12 -1.46 14.36
CA LEU A 51 -0.62 -1.09 13.03
C LEU A 51 -1.77 -0.92 12.02
N ILE A 52 -2.68 -1.89 11.91
CA ILE A 52 -3.78 -1.84 10.93
C ILE A 52 -4.70 -0.64 11.21
N VAL A 53 -5.03 -0.39 12.48
CA VAL A 53 -5.86 0.75 12.88
C VAL A 53 -5.17 2.07 12.52
N ALA A 54 -3.87 2.20 12.83
CA ALA A 54 -3.09 3.38 12.50
C ALA A 54 -3.00 3.63 10.98
N GLU A 55 -2.67 2.61 10.19
CA GLU A 55 -2.60 2.72 8.72
C GLU A 55 -3.96 3.07 8.10
N THR A 56 -5.05 2.49 8.62
CA THR A 56 -6.41 2.76 8.13
C THR A 56 -6.84 4.19 8.47
N ALA A 57 -6.57 4.65 9.69
CA ALA A 57 -6.88 6.03 10.10
C ALA A 57 -6.11 7.06 9.25
N GLN A 58 -4.84 6.78 8.95
CA GLN A 58 -4.02 7.62 8.06
C GLN A 58 -4.58 7.62 6.62
N GLY A 59 -4.99 6.46 6.11
CA GLY A 59 -5.59 6.32 4.78
C GLY A 59 -6.89 7.12 4.63
N LEU A 60 -7.74 7.13 5.65
CA LEU A 60 -8.96 7.96 5.69
C LEU A 60 -8.62 9.46 5.68
N GLY A 61 -7.59 9.89 6.41
CA GLY A 61 -7.14 11.28 6.42
C GLY A 61 -6.52 11.74 5.09
N ALA A 62 -5.77 10.87 4.41
CA ALA A 62 -5.21 11.15 3.09
C ALA A 62 -6.28 11.19 1.98
N SER A 63 -7.27 10.29 2.05
CA SER A 63 -8.42 10.27 1.14
C SER A 63 -9.27 11.56 1.23
N ASN A 64 -9.40 12.14 2.43
CA ASN A 64 -10.11 13.40 2.64
C ASN A 64 -9.35 14.63 2.10
N LYS A 65 -8.00 14.62 2.10
CA LYS A 65 -7.19 15.71 1.54
C LYS A 65 -7.16 15.73 0.01
N ALA A 66 -7.29 14.57 -0.65
CA ALA A 66 -7.33 14.48 -2.11
C ALA A 66 -8.65 14.97 -2.74
N LYS A 67 -9.68 15.24 -1.93
CA LYS A 67 -11.01 15.71 -2.36
C LYS A 67 -11.24 17.22 -2.20
N ASN A 68 -10.24 17.97 -1.72
CA ASN A 68 -10.37 19.38 -1.38
C ASN A 68 -9.28 20.23 -2.04
#